data_AF-A0A830FXY9-F1
#
_entry.id   AF-A0A830FXY9-F1
#
_cell.length_a   1.000
_cell.length_b   1.000
_cell.length_c   1.000
_cell.angle_alpha   90.00
_cell.angle_beta   90.00
_cell.angle_gamma   90.00
#
_symmetry.space_group_name_H-M   'P 1'
#
loop_
_entity.id
_entity.type
_entity.pdbx_description
1 polymer ?
#
loop_
_entity_poly.entity_id
_entity_poly.type
_entity_poly.pdbx_seq_one_letter_code
_entity_poly.pdbx_strand_id
1 'polypeptide(L)'
;MAGGDALGDALGFRDAAALAVLLGPLALLAWLTGLPFLLPSLGPSAYVLVARERERSWRPLAREVVLGQVVGVAVAFAAVRVLVGPLAGLGLLPHTATGLHQVAAVVVAVVAATVGMTLLDARHAPAYATVLIFALGIPGRASGVLVFCGGVLTLLCLDAARCRITSLTPVRGR
;
A
#
# COMPACT_ATOMS: atom_id res chain seq x y z
N MET A 1 20.82 33.19 -2.01
CA MET A 1 20.20 31.97 -1.42
C MET A 1 18.68 31.97 -1.64
N ALA A 2 18.18 32.31 -2.85
CA ALA A 2 16.73 32.45 -3.13
C ALA A 2 16.22 31.47 -4.21
N GLY A 3 17.05 30.54 -4.67
CA GLY A 3 16.70 29.57 -5.72
C GLY A 3 16.25 28.19 -5.21
N GLY A 4 16.41 27.91 -3.92
CA GLY A 4 16.04 26.62 -3.32
C GLY A 4 14.54 26.49 -3.05
N ASP A 5 13.92 27.58 -2.59
CA ASP A 5 12.53 27.56 -2.11
C ASP A 5 11.52 27.43 -3.28
N ALA A 6 11.72 28.17 -4.37
CA ALA A 6 10.87 28.09 -5.55
C ALA A 6 10.95 26.72 -6.27
N LEU A 7 12.13 26.08 -6.24
CA LEU A 7 12.32 24.74 -6.78
C LEU A 7 11.63 23.71 -5.87
N GLY A 8 11.79 23.83 -4.55
CA GLY A 8 11.13 22.97 -3.56
C GLY A 8 9.60 23.05 -3.64
N ASP A 9 9.05 24.25 -3.74
CA ASP A 9 7.61 24.47 -3.87
C ASP A 9 7.06 23.90 -5.19
N ALA A 10 7.79 24.09 -6.30
CA ALA A 10 7.43 23.50 -7.58
C ALA A 10 7.53 21.97 -7.58
N LEU A 11 8.49 21.39 -6.85
CA LEU A 11 8.61 19.94 -6.68
C LEU A 11 7.47 19.39 -5.81
N GLY A 12 7.14 20.06 -4.70
CA GLY A 12 6.02 19.67 -3.84
C GLY A 12 4.67 19.70 -4.58
N PHE A 13 4.44 20.73 -5.40
CA PHE A 13 3.21 20.82 -6.19
C PHE A 13 3.11 19.74 -7.27
N ARG A 14 4.23 19.38 -7.92
CA ARG A 14 4.27 18.29 -8.90
C ARG A 14 3.98 16.94 -8.26
N ASP A 15 4.56 16.67 -7.11
CA ASP A 15 4.34 15.41 -6.40
C ASP A 15 2.90 15.32 -5.90
N ALA A 16 2.33 16.42 -5.40
CA ALA A 16 0.92 16.51 -5.03
C ALA A 16 -0.02 16.25 -6.22
N ALA A 17 0.26 16.84 -7.39
CA ALA A 17 -0.51 16.60 -8.62
C ALA A 17 -0.42 15.13 -9.07
N ALA A 18 0.77 14.53 -9.00
CA ALA A 18 0.95 13.11 -9.32
C ALA A 18 0.15 12.21 -8.36
N LEU A 19 0.18 12.50 -7.06
CA LEU A 19 -0.63 11.80 -6.06
C LEU A 19 -2.13 11.92 -6.35
N ALA A 20 -2.62 13.09 -6.76
CA ALA A 20 -4.02 13.28 -7.14
C ALA A 20 -4.41 12.41 -8.35
N VAL A 21 -3.52 12.27 -9.34
CA VAL A 21 -3.75 11.39 -10.50
C VAL A 21 -3.78 9.91 -10.10
N LEU A 22 -2.93 9.50 -9.15
CA LEU A 22 -2.88 8.11 -8.68
C LEU A 22 -4.05 7.75 -7.76
N LEU A 23 -4.38 8.62 -6.81
CA LEU A 23 -5.40 8.35 -5.78
C LEU A 23 -6.81 8.78 -6.20
N GLY A 24 -6.96 9.75 -7.11
CA GLY A 24 -8.25 10.25 -7.56
C GLY A 24 -9.16 9.17 -8.16
N PRO A 25 -8.69 8.34 -9.10
CA PRO A 25 -9.50 7.24 -9.64
C PRO A 25 -9.87 6.19 -8.59
N LEU A 26 -8.96 5.89 -7.66
CA LEU A 26 -9.24 4.99 -6.53
C LEU A 26 -10.30 5.57 -5.59
N ALA A 27 -10.24 6.88 -5.32
CA ALA A 27 -11.25 7.60 -4.56
C ALA A 27 -12.61 7.56 -5.23
N LEU A 28 -12.65 7.78 -6.55
CA LEU A 28 -13.87 7.70 -7.34
C LEU A 28 -14.46 6.29 -7.32
N LEU A 29 -13.63 5.25 -7.47
CA LEU A 29 -14.08 3.86 -7.36
C LEU A 29 -14.63 3.53 -5.97
N ALA A 30 -13.96 3.98 -4.91
CA ALA A 30 -14.44 3.82 -3.55
C ALA A 30 -15.80 4.50 -3.35
N TRP A 31 -15.95 5.74 -3.84
CA TRP A 31 -17.20 6.49 -3.76
C TRP A 31 -18.34 5.84 -4.55
N LEU A 32 -18.08 5.37 -5.77
CA LEU A 32 -19.10 4.75 -6.63
C LEU A 32 -19.55 3.37 -6.14
N THR A 33 -18.63 2.57 -5.58
CA THR A 33 -18.90 1.17 -5.23
C THR A 33 -19.16 0.94 -3.75
N GLY A 34 -18.78 1.87 -2.88
CA GLY A 34 -18.75 1.69 -1.43
C GLY A 34 -17.71 0.66 -0.95
N LEU A 35 -16.84 0.17 -1.85
CA LEU A 35 -15.80 -0.82 -1.51
C LEU A 35 -14.51 -0.12 -1.05
N PRO A 36 -13.69 -0.78 -0.20
CA PRO A 36 -12.49 -0.18 0.39
C PRO A 36 -11.29 -0.09 -0.57
N PHE A 37 -11.47 0.56 -1.73
CA PHE A 37 -10.40 0.80 -2.71
C PHE A 37 -9.32 1.76 -2.23
N LEU A 38 -9.59 2.55 -1.18
CA LEU A 38 -8.63 3.46 -0.52
C LEU A 38 -8.27 2.96 0.88
N LEU A 39 -7.78 1.73 0.98
CA LEU A 39 -7.20 1.29 2.25
C LEU A 39 -6.00 2.19 2.61
N PRO A 40 -5.82 2.55 3.91
CA PRO A 40 -4.83 3.54 4.34
C PRO A 40 -3.39 3.30 3.84
N SER A 41 -3.00 2.05 3.59
CA SER A 41 -1.66 1.72 3.08
C SER A 41 -1.40 2.15 1.62
N LEU A 42 -2.44 2.42 0.83
CA LEU A 42 -2.30 2.83 -0.57
C LEU A 42 -1.81 4.28 -0.72
N GLY A 43 -2.16 5.17 0.22
CA GLY A 43 -1.68 6.56 0.19
C GLY A 43 -0.15 6.65 0.28
N PRO A 44 0.48 6.08 1.32
CA PRO A 44 1.94 6.03 1.41
C PRO A 44 2.58 5.18 0.30
N SER A 45 1.88 4.17 -0.23
CA SER A 45 2.37 3.41 -1.40
C SER A 45 2.46 4.31 -2.65
N ALA A 46 1.43 5.11 -2.93
CA ALA A 46 1.43 6.09 -4.01
C ALA A 46 2.51 7.14 -3.81
N TYR A 47 2.71 7.59 -2.57
CA TYR A 47 3.78 8.53 -2.22
C TYR A 47 5.17 7.95 -2.49
N VAL A 48 5.43 6.70 -2.12
CA VAL A 48 6.71 6.03 -2.42
C VAL A 48 6.94 5.95 -3.94
N LEU A 49 5.91 5.64 -4.73
CA LEU A 49 6.00 5.59 -6.18
C LEU A 49 6.41 6.94 -6.78
N VAL A 50 5.79 8.04 -6.31
CA VAL A 50 6.08 9.40 -6.79
C VAL A 50 7.45 9.89 -6.29
N ALA A 51 7.72 9.75 -5.00
CA ALA A 51 8.91 10.32 -4.36
C ALA A 51 10.20 9.65 -4.82
N ARG A 52 10.18 8.33 -5.08
CA ARG A 52 11.39 7.56 -5.46
C ARG A 52 11.55 7.36 -6.96
N GLU A 53 10.62 7.85 -7.78
CA GLU A 53 10.67 7.73 -9.24
C GLU A 53 11.97 8.30 -9.84
N ARG A 54 12.53 9.36 -9.23
CA ARG A 54 13.76 10.01 -9.72
C ARG A 54 15.03 9.22 -9.40
N GLU A 55 14.99 8.38 -8.38
CA GLU A 55 16.15 7.68 -7.85
C GLU A 55 16.21 6.21 -8.31
N ARG A 56 15.07 5.63 -8.66
CA ARG A 56 14.94 4.23 -9.07
C ARG A 56 14.08 4.08 -10.31
N SER A 57 14.44 3.10 -11.13
CA SER A 57 13.58 2.64 -12.21
C SER A 57 12.21 2.17 -11.67
N TRP A 58 11.16 2.43 -12.43
CA TRP A 58 9.79 2.05 -12.10
C TRP A 58 9.63 0.55 -11.79
N ARG A 59 10.28 -0.33 -12.56
CA ARG A 59 10.09 -1.79 -12.45
C ARG A 59 10.49 -2.36 -11.07
N PRO A 60 11.71 -2.09 -10.54
CA PRO A 60 12.06 -2.46 -9.17
C PRO A 60 11.10 -1.92 -8.11
N LEU A 61 10.69 -0.66 -8.25
CA LEU A 61 9.81 0.00 -7.28
C LEU A 61 8.41 -0.63 -7.26
N ALA A 62 7.83 -0.86 -8.44
CA ALA A 62 6.56 -1.55 -8.59
C ALA A 62 6.63 -2.98 -8.03
N ARG A 63 7.73 -3.70 -8.26
CA ARG A 63 7.96 -5.03 -7.69
C ARG A 63 8.00 -5.00 -6.16
N GLU A 64 8.69 -4.04 -5.56
CA GLU A 64 8.76 -3.84 -4.11
C GLU A 64 7.36 -3.61 -3.51
N VAL A 65 6.54 -2.76 -4.15
CA VAL A 65 5.15 -2.51 -3.74
C VAL A 65 4.32 -3.79 -3.84
N VAL A 66 4.32 -4.48 -4.98
CA VAL A 66 3.51 -5.70 -5.17
C VAL A 66 3.90 -6.77 -4.16
N LEU A 67 5.20 -7.10 -4.07
CA LEU A 67 5.67 -8.15 -3.18
C LEU A 67 5.43 -7.79 -1.72
N GLY A 68 5.68 -6.55 -1.32
CA GLY A 68 5.37 -6.09 0.03
C GLY A 68 3.89 -6.26 0.37
N GLN A 69 2.98 -5.81 -0.50
CA GLN A 69 1.54 -5.94 -0.25
C GLN A 69 1.07 -7.40 -0.24
N VAL A 70 1.56 -8.24 -1.16
CA VAL A 70 1.23 -9.66 -1.21
C VAL A 70 1.72 -10.38 0.04
N VAL A 71 2.98 -10.18 0.44
CA VAL A 71 3.53 -10.74 1.67
C VAL A 71 2.73 -10.26 2.87
N GLY A 72 2.43 -8.97 2.94
CA GLY A 72 1.69 -8.37 4.05
C GLY A 72 0.31 -8.99 4.26
N VAL A 73 -0.46 -9.16 3.17
CA VAL A 73 -1.76 -9.85 3.22
C VAL A 73 -1.60 -11.32 3.59
N ALA A 74 -0.63 -12.03 2.99
CA ALA A 74 -0.43 -13.46 3.20
C ALA A 74 -0.07 -13.79 4.65
N VAL A 75 0.89 -13.07 5.24
CA VAL A 75 1.31 -13.33 6.63
C VAL A 75 0.24 -12.92 7.64
N ALA A 76 -0.50 -11.83 7.39
CA ALA A 76 -1.63 -11.44 8.23
C ALA A 76 -2.71 -12.52 8.24
N PHE A 77 -3.09 -13.00 7.05
CA PHE A 77 -4.07 -14.07 6.92
C PHE A 77 -3.60 -15.36 7.59
N ALA A 78 -2.36 -15.77 7.35
CA ALA A 78 -1.79 -16.98 7.94
C ALA A 78 -1.78 -16.90 9.47
N ALA A 79 -1.29 -15.80 10.04
CA ALA A 79 -1.23 -15.63 11.48
C ALA A 79 -2.62 -15.65 12.13
N VAL A 80 -3.59 -14.90 11.57
CA VAL A 80 -4.97 -14.90 12.08
C VAL A 80 -5.60 -16.29 11.97
N ARG A 81 -5.40 -16.99 10.86
CA ARG A 81 -5.95 -18.35 10.69
C ARG A 81 -5.40 -19.35 11.70
N VAL A 82 -4.12 -19.24 12.05
CA VAL A 82 -3.45 -20.15 13.00
C VAL A 82 -3.82 -19.83 14.45
N LEU A 83 -3.84 -18.55 14.83
CA LEU A 83 -3.98 -18.14 16.23
C LEU A 83 -5.44 -17.85 16.64
N VAL A 84 -6.28 -17.40 15.72
CA VAL A 84 -7.65 -16.96 16.00
C VAL A 84 -8.68 -17.91 15.39
N GLY A 85 -8.46 -18.35 14.15
CA GLY A 85 -9.35 -19.27 13.43
C GLY A 85 -10.06 -18.60 12.25
N PRO A 86 -11.38 -18.84 12.03
CA PRO A 86 -12.11 -18.24 10.92
C PRO A 86 -12.04 -16.71 10.89
N LEU A 87 -11.94 -16.12 9.69
CA LEU A 87 -11.77 -14.67 9.52
C LEU A 87 -13.08 -13.88 9.67
N ALA A 88 -14.18 -14.54 9.99
CA ALA A 88 -15.48 -13.90 10.16
C ALA A 88 -15.60 -13.35 11.58
N GLY A 89 -16.00 -12.08 11.71
CA GLY A 89 -16.22 -11.45 13.02
C GLY A 89 -14.95 -11.10 13.78
N LEU A 90 -13.83 -10.89 13.08
CA LEU A 90 -12.60 -10.39 13.69
C LEU A 90 -12.84 -9.01 14.31
N GLY A 91 -12.38 -8.85 15.54
CA GLY A 91 -12.47 -7.60 16.29
C GLY A 91 -11.72 -7.72 17.62
N LEU A 92 -11.07 -6.64 18.04
CA LEU A 92 -10.37 -6.62 19.32
C LEU A 92 -11.39 -6.61 20.46
N LEU A 93 -11.47 -7.73 21.18
CA LEU A 93 -12.30 -7.91 22.36
C LEU A 93 -11.43 -7.75 23.62
N PRO A 94 -11.48 -6.60 24.31
CA PRO A 94 -10.60 -6.34 25.44
C PRO A 94 -10.85 -7.34 26.57
N HIS A 95 -9.78 -7.74 27.27
CA HIS A 95 -9.82 -8.67 28.40
C HIS A 95 -10.41 -10.06 28.10
N THR A 96 -10.33 -10.50 26.84
CA THR A 96 -10.76 -11.86 26.43
C THR A 96 -9.59 -12.66 25.86
N ALA A 97 -9.67 -13.99 25.94
CA ALA A 97 -8.69 -14.89 25.31
C ALA A 97 -8.65 -14.71 23.78
N THR A 98 -9.82 -14.56 23.15
CA THR A 98 -9.91 -14.29 21.71
C THR A 98 -9.22 -12.98 21.32
N GLY A 99 -9.40 -11.91 22.10
CA GLY A 99 -8.69 -10.65 21.91
C GLY A 99 -7.18 -10.78 22.09
N LEU A 100 -6.74 -11.57 23.08
CA LEU A 100 -5.31 -11.86 23.28
C LEU A 100 -4.71 -12.62 22.08
N HIS A 101 -5.41 -13.63 21.57
CA HIS A 101 -4.99 -14.35 20.36
C HIS A 101 -4.92 -13.42 19.13
N GLN A 102 -5.85 -12.47 19.01
CA GLN A 102 -5.83 -11.47 17.94
C GLN A 102 -4.56 -10.60 18.01
N VAL A 103 -4.23 -10.07 19.20
CA VAL A 103 -3.02 -9.25 19.39
C VAL A 103 -1.77 -10.08 19.13
N ALA A 104 -1.73 -11.34 19.59
CA ALA A 104 -0.63 -12.25 19.28
C ALA A 104 -0.49 -12.48 17.77
N ALA A 105 -1.60 -12.69 17.06
CA ALA A 105 -1.63 -12.82 15.59
C ALA A 105 -1.08 -11.56 14.89
N VAL A 106 -1.45 -10.37 15.37
CA VAL A 106 -0.92 -9.11 14.84
C VAL A 106 0.60 -9.04 14.98
N VAL A 107 1.14 -9.31 16.18
CA VAL A 107 2.58 -9.27 16.42
C VAL A 107 3.32 -10.31 15.57
N VAL A 108 2.82 -11.55 15.55
CA VAL A 108 3.39 -12.64 14.72
C VAL A 108 3.37 -12.26 13.24
N ALA A 109 2.27 -11.70 12.74
CA ALA A 109 2.15 -11.28 11.36
C ALA A 109 3.17 -10.19 11.00
N VAL A 110 3.38 -9.20 11.87
CA VAL A 110 4.36 -8.13 11.64
C VAL A 110 5.79 -8.68 11.60
N VAL A 111 6.16 -9.57 12.53
CA VAL A 111 7.48 -10.22 12.53
C VAL A 111 7.66 -11.05 11.26
N ALA A 112 6.65 -11.86 10.90
CA ALA A 112 6.68 -12.66 9.69
C ALA A 112 6.77 -11.81 8.41
N ALA A 113 6.08 -10.66 8.36
CA ALA A 113 6.21 -9.67 7.29
C ALA A 113 7.65 -9.15 7.17
N THR A 114 8.27 -8.76 8.29
CA THR A 114 9.65 -8.27 8.30
C THR A 114 10.62 -9.29 7.72
N VAL A 115 10.49 -10.55 8.13
CA VAL A 115 11.30 -11.66 7.62
C VAL A 115 11.01 -11.88 6.13
N GLY A 116 9.74 -12.06 5.77
CA GLY A 116 9.33 -12.35 4.39
C GLY A 116 9.72 -11.27 3.39
N MET A 117 9.50 -10.00 3.73
CA MET A 117 9.89 -8.87 2.88
C MET A 117 11.41 -8.70 2.80
N THR A 118 12.15 -9.03 3.85
CA THR A 118 13.62 -9.02 3.80
C THR A 118 14.15 -10.13 2.90
N LEU A 119 13.61 -11.34 3.00
CA LEU A 119 14.02 -12.48 2.17
C LEU A 119 13.71 -12.25 0.68
N LEU A 120 12.64 -11.52 0.37
CA LEU A 120 12.20 -11.22 -1.00
C LEU A 120 12.78 -9.92 -1.56
N ASP A 121 13.61 -9.20 -0.78
CA ASP A 121 14.12 -7.87 -1.12
C ASP A 121 12.99 -6.88 -1.52
N ALA A 122 11.91 -6.91 -0.74
CA ALA A 122 10.66 -6.22 -1.01
C ALA A 122 10.20 -5.38 0.20
N ARG A 123 11.14 -4.64 0.80
CA ARG A 123 10.90 -3.84 2.01
C ARG A 123 10.04 -2.60 1.75
N HIS A 124 8.74 -2.82 1.60
CA HIS A 124 7.76 -1.77 1.40
C HIS A 124 7.16 -1.32 2.74
N ALA A 125 7.66 -0.24 3.34
CA ALA A 125 7.20 0.24 4.65
C ALA A 125 5.65 0.39 4.76
N PRO A 126 4.93 0.89 3.73
CA PRO A 126 3.47 0.93 3.75
C PRO A 126 2.78 -0.44 3.87
N ALA A 127 3.43 -1.55 3.51
CA ALA A 127 2.85 -2.89 3.63
C ALA A 127 2.69 -3.35 5.08
N TYR A 128 3.44 -2.80 6.04
CA TYR A 128 3.20 -3.09 7.47
C TYR A 128 1.83 -2.56 7.93
N ALA A 129 1.36 -1.45 7.36
CA ALA A 129 0.00 -0.98 7.61
C ALA A 129 -1.03 -1.99 7.07
N THR A 130 -0.78 -2.59 5.90
CA THR A 130 -1.62 -3.67 5.35
C THR A 130 -1.65 -4.88 6.28
N VAL A 131 -0.50 -5.29 6.83
CA VAL A 131 -0.43 -6.38 7.82
C VAL A 131 -1.37 -6.09 8.99
N LEU A 132 -1.28 -4.90 9.58
CA LEU A 132 -2.15 -4.50 10.69
C LEU A 132 -3.63 -4.46 10.30
N ILE A 133 -3.97 -3.84 9.17
CA ILE A 133 -5.36 -3.71 8.70
C ILE A 133 -6.03 -5.08 8.56
N PHE A 134 -5.33 -6.03 7.91
CA PHE A 134 -5.86 -7.37 7.69
C PHE A 134 -5.82 -8.22 8.96
N ALA A 135 -4.75 -8.12 9.75
CA ALA A 135 -4.64 -8.85 11.02
C ALA A 135 -5.62 -8.35 12.08
N LEU A 136 -6.11 -7.10 12.00
CA LEU A 136 -7.16 -6.56 12.85
C LEU A 136 -8.58 -6.80 12.30
N GLY A 137 -8.70 -7.33 11.08
CA GLY A 137 -10.00 -7.63 10.48
C GLY A 137 -10.78 -6.42 9.96
N ILE A 138 -10.14 -5.26 9.77
CA ILE A 138 -10.78 -4.02 9.31
C ILE A 138 -11.58 -4.19 8.01
N PRO A 139 -11.12 -4.96 6.99
CA PRO A 139 -11.91 -5.17 5.77
C PRO A 139 -13.23 -5.92 6.02
N GLY A 140 -13.38 -6.59 7.16
CA GLY A 140 -14.60 -7.27 7.62
C GLY A 140 -15.01 -8.52 6.82
N ARG A 141 -14.56 -8.65 5.56
CA ARG A 141 -14.90 -9.76 4.64
C ARG A 141 -13.70 -10.17 3.81
N ALA A 142 -13.66 -11.45 3.43
CA ALA A 142 -12.65 -11.98 2.52
C ALA A 142 -12.66 -11.29 1.14
N SER A 143 -13.82 -10.82 0.67
CA SER A 143 -13.92 -10.03 -0.57
C SER A 143 -13.15 -8.71 -0.51
N GLY A 144 -12.94 -8.16 0.69
CA GLY A 144 -12.11 -6.97 0.91
C GLY A 144 -10.65 -7.18 0.48
N VAL A 145 -10.14 -8.42 0.55
CA VAL A 145 -8.81 -8.78 0.01
C VAL A 145 -8.77 -8.56 -1.50
N LEU A 146 -9.78 -9.04 -2.23
CA LEU A 146 -9.84 -8.93 -3.69
C LEU A 146 -9.96 -7.47 -4.13
N VAL A 147 -10.80 -6.68 -3.44
CA VAL A 147 -10.91 -5.23 -3.67
C VAL A 147 -9.56 -4.55 -3.44
N PHE A 148 -8.88 -4.88 -2.34
CA PHE A 148 -7.56 -4.33 -2.05
C PHE A 148 -6.54 -4.66 -3.13
N CYS A 149 -6.46 -5.92 -3.55
CA CYS A 149 -5.59 -6.34 -4.66
C CYS A 149 -5.93 -5.57 -5.94
N GLY A 150 -7.21 -5.40 -6.27
CA GLY A 150 -7.66 -4.56 -7.37
C GLY A 150 -7.22 -3.10 -7.25
N GLY A 151 -7.27 -2.53 -6.04
CA GLY A 151 -6.76 -1.19 -5.73
C GLY A 151 -5.24 -1.06 -5.95
N VAL A 152 -4.45 -2.02 -5.45
CA VAL A 152 -2.99 -2.06 -5.68
C VAL A 152 -2.67 -2.15 -7.17
N LEU A 153 -3.35 -3.04 -7.90
CA LEU A 153 -3.16 -3.18 -9.35
C LEU A 153 -3.54 -1.89 -10.10
N THR A 154 -4.67 -1.27 -9.74
CA THR A 154 -5.12 -0.01 -10.32
C THR A 154 -4.09 1.10 -10.10
N LEU A 155 -3.58 1.22 -8.87
CA LEU A 155 -2.53 2.17 -8.54
C LEU A 155 -1.29 2.00 -9.42
N LEU A 156 -0.82 0.77 -9.57
CA LEU A 156 0.37 0.45 -10.37
C LEU A 156 0.15 0.66 -11.86
N CYS A 157 -1.05 0.37 -12.38
CA CYS A 157 -1.43 0.66 -13.75
C CYS A 157 -1.42 2.17 -14.04
N LEU A 158 -1.97 2.97 -13.12
CA LEU A 158 -1.97 4.43 -13.23
C LEU A 158 -0.55 4.98 -13.20
N ASP A 159 0.30 4.48 -12.31
CA ASP A 159 1.69 4.90 -12.22
C ASP A 159 2.52 4.47 -13.43
N ALA A 160 2.30 3.26 -13.96
CA ALA A 160 2.91 2.81 -15.20
C ALA A 160 2.51 3.70 -16.39
N ALA A 161 1.23 4.06 -16.49
CA ALA A 161 0.74 4.95 -17.54
C ALA A 161 1.37 6.34 -17.42
N ARG A 162 1.44 6.89 -16.20
CA ARG A 162 2.10 8.16 -15.89
C ARG A 162 3.57 8.14 -16.33
N CYS A 163 4.34 7.12 -15.94
CA CYS A 163 5.75 6.97 -16.32
C CYS A 163 5.95 6.85 -17.84
N ARG A 164 5.03 6.17 -18.56
CA ARG A 164 5.09 6.09 -20.02
C ARG A 164 4.84 7.45 -20.66
N ILE A 165 3.85 8.19 -20.21
CA ILE A 165 3.53 9.52 -20.77
C ILE A 165 4.70 10.48 -20.57
N THR A 166 5.32 10.50 -19.39
CA THR A 166 6.48 11.36 -19.10
C THR A 166 7.72 10.95 -19.88
N SER A 167 7.91 9.66 -20.19
CA SER A 167 9.02 9.20 -21.03
C SER A 167 8.89 9.58 -22.51
N LEU A 168 7.67 9.84 -22.99
CA LEU A 168 7.38 10.18 -24.38
C LEU A 168 7.45 11.68 -24.67
N THR A 169 7.47 12.54 -23.66
CA THR A 169 7.70 13.98 -23.81
C THR A 169 9.20 14.25 -23.71
N PRO A 170 9.93 14.37 -24.84
CA PRO A 170 11.34 14.71 -24.78
C PRO A 170 11.43 16.13 -24.25
N VAL A 171 12.20 16.33 -23.18
CA VAL A 171 12.58 17.68 -22.75
C VAL A 171 13.33 18.31 -23.92
N ARG A 172 12.68 19.25 -24.60
CA ARG A 172 13.30 20.06 -25.65
C ARG A 172 14.45 20.81 -24.98
N GLY A 173 15.67 20.40 -25.28
CA GLY A 173 16.89 20.86 -24.61
C GLY A 173 16.96 22.39 -24.54
N ARG A 174 17.38 22.88 -23.38
CA ARG A 174 18.04 24.17 -23.23
C ARG A 174 19.49 23.91 -22.92
#